data_AF-A0A7S0YFK3-F1
#
_entry.id   AF-A0A7S0YFK3-F1
#
_cell.length_a   1.000
_cell.length_b   1.000
_cell.length_c   1.000
_cell.angle_alpha   90.00
_cell.angle_beta   90.00
_cell.angle_gamma   90.00
#
_symmetry.space_group_name_H-M   'P 1'
#
loop_
_entity.id
_entity.type
_entity.pdbx_description
1 polymer ?
#
loop_
_entity_poly.entity_id
_entity_poly.type
_entity_poly.pdbx_seq_one_letter_code
_entity_poly.pdbx_strand_id
1 'polypeptide(L)'
;NSNSNSNSNSKEDSSHVAGPSPFHGMSCNTCPHPTCPHSVAQRGVFTCPNCQEGMAVLDPVSAPKWRLDCTHCDFLVYLPPGLYSVKVSSEECTECAAKLLDLDWKKGQVPQGVLPSSAASTDTQLRCCVECHEAVQKLCEVKHGHAYAMKRSGLSRGGRGRGRGRGRGRGEARKEARKE
;
A
#
# COMPACT_ATOMS: atom_id res chain seq x y z
N ASN A 1 19.90 27.88 48.91
CA ASN A 1 20.46 26.53 49.12
C ASN A 1 19.38 25.68 49.76
N SER A 2 18.52 25.06 48.95
CA SER A 2 17.57 24.04 49.38
C SER A 2 17.08 23.34 48.12
N ASN A 3 17.71 22.20 47.88
CA ASN A 3 17.57 21.33 46.73
C ASN A 3 16.44 20.33 47.04
N SER A 4 15.38 20.29 46.23
CA SER A 4 14.26 19.36 46.40
C SER A 4 14.04 18.59 45.10
N ASN A 5 14.93 17.61 44.89
CA ASN A 5 14.88 16.67 43.78
C ASN A 5 13.80 15.60 44.08
N SER A 6 12.70 15.59 43.34
CA SER A 6 11.65 14.56 43.46
C SER A 6 11.57 13.80 42.14
N ASN A 7 12.25 12.65 42.14
CA ASN A 7 12.34 11.72 41.02
C ASN A 7 11.26 10.64 41.22
N SER A 8 10.11 10.78 40.54
CA SER A 8 9.03 9.79 40.56
C SER A 8 9.15 8.89 39.32
N ASN A 9 9.79 7.75 39.52
CA ASN A 9 9.86 6.64 38.57
C ASN A 9 8.52 5.87 38.60
N SER A 10 7.57 6.20 37.72
CA SER A 10 6.38 5.37 37.47
C SER A 10 6.71 4.31 36.43
N LYS A 11 7.04 3.10 36.92
CA LYS A 11 6.92 1.86 36.16
C LYS A 11 5.42 1.63 35.92
N GLU A 12 4.96 1.84 34.70
CA GLU A 12 3.61 1.44 34.30
C GLU A 12 3.67 0.27 33.32
N ASP A 13 2.87 -0.73 33.67
CA ASP A 13 2.85 -2.09 33.17
C ASP A 13 2.65 -2.19 31.65
N SER A 14 3.63 -2.80 30.98
CA SER A 14 3.50 -3.27 29.61
C SER A 14 2.59 -4.49 29.54
N SER A 15 1.28 -4.26 29.61
CA SER A 15 0.27 -5.25 29.23
C SER A 15 0.28 -5.42 27.70
N HIS A 16 1.13 -6.32 27.21
CA HIS A 16 1.07 -6.82 25.83
C HIS A 16 -0.19 -7.67 25.66
N VAL A 17 -1.33 -7.03 25.40
CA VAL A 17 -2.54 -7.73 24.95
C VAL A 17 -2.33 -8.11 23.49
N ALA A 18 -1.87 -9.34 23.25
CA ALA A 18 -1.89 -9.95 21.94
C ALA A 18 -3.36 -10.22 21.54
N GLY A 19 -3.94 -9.27 20.80
CA GLY A 19 -5.24 -9.43 20.15
C GLY A 19 -5.21 -10.49 19.04
N PRO A 20 -6.37 -11.02 18.64
CA PRO A 20 -6.48 -12.26 17.89
C PRO A 20 -6.00 -12.13 16.45
N SER A 21 -5.23 -13.12 15.97
CA SER A 21 -5.08 -13.45 14.55
C SER A 21 -5.67 -14.85 14.35
N PRO A 22 -6.40 -15.13 13.25
CA PRO A 22 -5.84 -15.02 11.92
C PRO A 22 -6.83 -14.52 10.84
N PHE A 23 -6.59 -13.32 10.32
CA PHE A 23 -7.19 -12.86 9.08
C PHE A 23 -6.47 -13.53 7.88
N HIS A 24 -6.83 -14.77 7.59
CA HIS A 24 -6.40 -15.44 6.36
C HIS A 24 -7.01 -14.68 5.17
N GLY A 25 -6.21 -13.85 4.49
CA GLY A 25 -6.61 -13.14 3.26
C GLY A 25 -6.42 -11.62 3.22
N MET A 26 -5.94 -10.96 4.29
CA MET A 26 -5.67 -9.52 4.23
C MET A 26 -4.30 -9.24 3.58
N SER A 27 -4.26 -8.32 2.62
CA SER A 27 -2.99 -7.84 2.07
C SER A 27 -2.22 -7.07 3.15
N CYS A 28 -0.90 -7.20 3.19
CA CYS A 28 -0.08 -6.45 4.14
C CYS A 28 -0.35 -4.94 4.10
N ASN A 29 -0.61 -4.40 2.90
CA ASN A 29 -0.91 -2.99 2.68
C ASN A 29 -2.19 -2.50 3.39
N THR A 30 -3.03 -3.39 3.91
CA THR A 30 -4.26 -3.06 4.65
C THR A 30 -4.23 -3.56 6.10
N CYS A 31 -3.07 -4.01 6.59
CA CYS A 31 -2.95 -4.55 7.93
C CYS A 31 -3.06 -3.42 8.98
N PRO A 32 -4.00 -3.49 9.95
CA PRO A 32 -4.17 -2.47 10.99
C PRO A 32 -3.31 -2.73 12.24
N HIS A 33 -2.48 -3.79 12.24
CA HIS A 33 -1.77 -4.21 13.45
C HIS A 33 -0.64 -3.23 13.81
N PRO A 34 -0.66 -2.59 15.00
CA PRO A 34 0.24 -1.48 15.32
C PRO A 34 1.72 -1.87 15.36
N THR A 35 2.04 -3.12 15.72
CA THR A 35 3.43 -3.62 15.75
C THR A 35 3.87 -4.29 14.46
N CYS A 36 2.99 -4.43 13.45
CA CYS A 36 3.37 -5.06 12.20
C CYS A 36 4.22 -4.06 11.38
N PRO A 37 5.43 -4.43 10.94
CA PRO A 37 6.30 -3.55 10.13
C PRO A 37 5.70 -3.29 8.74
N HIS A 38 4.72 -4.08 8.33
CA HIS A 38 4.01 -3.92 7.07
C HIS A 38 2.64 -3.25 7.20
N SER A 39 2.25 -2.85 8.42
CA SER A 39 0.98 -2.19 8.65
C SER A 39 0.86 -0.84 7.94
N VAL A 40 -0.39 -0.43 7.74
CA VAL A 40 -0.74 0.92 7.29
C VAL A 40 -0.13 1.96 8.22
N ALA A 41 -0.13 1.71 9.54
CA ALA A 41 0.42 2.61 10.53
C ALA A 41 1.92 2.86 10.33
N GLN A 42 2.70 1.86 9.91
CA GLN A 42 4.14 2.00 9.70
C GLN A 42 4.47 2.57 8.32
N ARG A 43 3.73 2.15 7.28
CA ARG A 43 4.09 2.41 5.87
C ARG A 43 3.22 3.42 5.14
N GLY A 44 2.16 3.89 5.79
CA GLY A 44 1.32 4.97 5.31
C GLY A 44 2.13 6.26 5.22
N VAL A 45 2.01 6.94 4.08
CA VAL A 45 2.78 8.14 3.75
C VAL A 45 1.91 9.37 3.87
N PHE A 46 0.79 9.40 3.16
CA PHE A 46 -0.15 10.54 3.17
C PHE A 46 -1.59 10.09 2.96
N THR A 47 -2.53 10.97 3.28
CA THR A 47 -3.98 10.74 3.07
C THR A 47 -4.32 10.83 1.59
N CYS A 48 -5.09 9.86 1.07
CA CYS A 48 -5.41 9.83 -0.35
C CYS A 48 -6.28 11.04 -0.76
N PRO A 49 -5.92 11.80 -1.81
CA PRO A 49 -6.72 12.94 -2.25
C PRO A 49 -8.02 12.52 -2.96
N ASN A 50 -8.12 11.27 -3.43
CA ASN A 50 -9.27 10.78 -4.19
C ASN A 50 -10.38 10.16 -3.30
N CYS A 51 -10.08 9.82 -2.03
CA CYS A 51 -11.08 9.27 -1.12
C CYS A 51 -10.80 9.66 0.33
N GLN A 52 -11.87 9.90 1.11
CA GLN A 52 -11.79 10.43 2.46
C GLN A 52 -11.14 9.48 3.49
N GLU A 53 -11.26 8.16 3.29
CA GLU A 53 -10.77 7.15 4.24
C GLU A 53 -9.43 6.52 3.82
N GLY A 54 -8.94 6.85 2.63
CA GLY A 54 -7.77 6.22 2.04
C GLY A 54 -6.44 6.72 2.60
N MET A 55 -5.48 5.81 2.75
CA MET A 55 -4.07 6.17 2.99
C MET A 55 -3.21 5.61 1.85
N ALA A 56 -2.31 6.44 1.33
CA ALA A 56 -1.31 6.01 0.35
C ALA A 56 -0.18 5.28 1.09
N VAL A 57 0.00 4.00 0.79
CA VAL A 57 0.96 3.12 1.47
C VAL A 57 2.05 2.68 0.49
N LEU A 58 3.31 2.73 0.92
CA LEU A 58 4.42 2.24 0.11
C LEU A 58 4.32 0.71 -0.09
N ASP A 59 4.33 0.25 -1.33
CA ASP A 59 4.35 -1.17 -1.69
C ASP A 59 5.79 -1.73 -1.68
N PRO A 60 6.16 -2.69 -0.79
CA PRO A 60 7.55 -3.16 -0.67
C PRO A 60 8.01 -3.99 -1.87
N VAL A 61 7.07 -4.62 -2.57
CA VAL A 61 7.36 -5.55 -3.66
C VAL A 61 7.32 -4.87 -5.02
N SER A 62 7.07 -3.56 -5.04
CA SER A 62 6.99 -2.78 -6.28
C SER A 62 8.35 -2.49 -6.92
N ALA A 63 9.46 -2.80 -6.25
CA ALA A 63 10.79 -2.70 -6.83
C ALA A 63 10.86 -3.43 -8.19
N PRO A 64 11.48 -2.84 -9.23
CA PRO A 64 12.23 -1.58 -9.24
C PRO A 64 11.38 -0.34 -9.52
N LYS A 65 10.08 -0.48 -9.80
CA LYS A 65 9.14 0.61 -10.08
C LYS A 65 8.35 0.93 -8.82
N TRP A 66 9.02 1.57 -7.88
CA TRP A 66 8.44 1.87 -6.58
C TRP A 66 7.14 2.66 -6.71
N ARG A 67 6.13 2.29 -5.92
CA ARG A 67 4.82 2.94 -5.95
C ARG A 67 4.18 3.02 -4.57
N LEU A 68 3.27 3.98 -4.45
CA LEU A 68 2.35 4.15 -3.34
C LEU A 68 0.96 3.76 -3.81
N ASP A 69 0.32 2.86 -3.08
CA ASP A 69 -1.01 2.35 -3.40
C ASP A 69 -2.01 2.83 -2.33
N CYS A 70 -3.16 3.33 -2.74
CA CYS A 70 -4.24 3.64 -1.81
C CYS A 70 -4.88 2.36 -1.26
N THR A 71 -5.16 2.35 0.04
CA THR A 71 -5.82 1.25 0.73
C THR A 71 -7.32 1.10 0.41
N HIS A 72 -7.97 2.16 -0.10
CA HIS A 72 -9.44 2.20 -0.27
C HIS A 72 -9.93 2.43 -1.71
N CYS A 73 -9.12 3.01 -2.59
CA CYS A 73 -9.50 3.33 -3.97
C CYS A 73 -8.40 2.96 -4.97
N ASP A 74 -8.61 3.29 -6.24
CA ASP A 74 -7.71 3.01 -7.34
C ASP A 74 -6.53 3.98 -7.47
N PHE A 75 -6.36 4.92 -6.55
CA PHE A 75 -5.27 5.89 -6.60
C PHE A 75 -3.90 5.23 -6.39
N LEU A 76 -2.98 5.49 -7.32
CA LEU A 76 -1.62 4.95 -7.35
C LEU A 76 -0.65 6.09 -7.69
N VAL A 77 0.49 6.13 -7.02
CA VAL A 77 1.57 7.08 -7.34
C VAL A 77 2.85 6.29 -7.60
N TYR A 78 3.39 6.38 -8.81
CA TYR A 78 4.72 5.87 -9.11
C TYR A 78 5.76 6.89 -8.67
N LEU A 79 6.75 6.41 -7.92
CA LEU A 79 7.91 7.20 -7.50
C LEU A 79 8.92 7.33 -8.64
N PRO A 80 9.87 8.28 -8.53
CA PRO A 80 10.86 8.53 -9.57
C PRO A 80 11.62 7.27 -10.00
N PRO A 81 11.93 7.12 -11.30
CA PRO A 81 12.71 5.98 -11.78
C PRO A 81 14.15 6.02 -11.25
N GLY A 82 14.84 4.88 -11.31
CA GLY A 82 16.26 4.79 -10.93
C GLY A 82 16.53 4.61 -9.44
N LEU A 83 15.47 4.51 -8.63
CA LEU A 83 15.55 4.20 -7.20
C LEU A 83 16.02 2.74 -6.97
N TYR A 84 17.02 2.59 -6.11
CA TYR A 84 17.49 1.32 -5.59
C TYR A 84 16.63 0.84 -4.43
N SER A 85 16.32 1.74 -3.48
CA SER A 85 15.58 1.44 -2.27
C SER A 85 14.70 2.64 -1.89
N VAL A 86 13.54 2.36 -1.32
CA VAL A 86 12.63 3.36 -0.76
C VAL A 86 12.22 2.91 0.63
N LYS A 87 12.31 3.80 1.61
CA LYS A 87 11.85 3.56 2.98
C LYS A 87 10.95 4.70 3.44
N VAL A 88 10.01 4.38 4.32
CA VAL A 88 9.18 5.36 5.01
C VAL A 88 9.91 5.75 6.29
N SER A 89 10.17 7.04 6.45
CA SER A 89 10.75 7.59 7.67
C SER A 89 9.69 7.73 8.76
N SER A 90 10.13 7.79 10.01
CA SER A 90 9.27 8.15 11.15
C SER A 90 9.04 9.66 11.27
N GLU A 91 9.79 10.46 10.51
CA GLU A 91 9.64 11.91 10.46
C GLU A 91 8.46 12.31 9.56
N GLU A 92 7.73 13.34 9.98
CA GLU A 92 6.57 13.89 9.28
C GLU A 92 6.87 15.30 8.76
N CYS A 93 6.24 15.65 7.64
CA CYS A 93 6.34 16.97 7.05
C CYS A 93 5.56 18.00 7.89
N THR A 94 6.18 19.14 8.17
CA THR A 94 5.58 20.22 8.97
C THR A 94 4.43 20.93 8.27
N GLU A 95 4.33 20.84 6.93
CA GLU A 95 3.32 21.55 6.15
C GLU A 95 2.06 20.72 5.90
N CYS A 96 2.22 19.44 5.56
CA CYS A 96 1.10 18.57 5.17
C CYS A 96 0.90 17.34 6.07
N ALA A 97 1.71 17.16 7.12
CA ALA A 97 1.68 16.01 8.03
C ALA A 97 1.87 14.63 7.34
N ALA A 98 2.36 14.61 6.10
CA ALA A 98 2.74 13.38 5.41
C ALA A 98 4.10 12.89 5.93
N LYS A 99 4.28 11.57 6.02
CA LYS A 99 5.58 10.98 6.36
C LYS A 99 6.61 11.23 5.26
N LEU A 100 7.85 11.46 5.68
CA LEU A 100 8.96 11.63 4.76
C LEU A 100 9.39 10.27 4.18
N LEU A 101 9.81 10.26 2.93
CA LEU A 101 10.39 9.10 2.28
C LEU A 101 11.90 9.27 2.17
N ASP A 102 12.61 8.18 2.50
CA ASP A 102 14.04 8.02 2.25
C ASP A 102 14.19 7.33 0.89
N LEU A 103 14.63 8.12 -0.09
CA LEU A 103 14.82 7.73 -1.48
C LEU A 103 16.30 7.51 -1.74
N ASP A 104 16.68 6.27 -2.08
CA ASP A 104 18.05 5.92 -2.46
C ASP A 104 18.11 5.64 -3.97
N TRP A 105 18.85 6.43 -4.74
CA TRP A 105 19.08 6.19 -6.16
C TRP A 105 20.28 5.29 -6.42
N LYS A 106 20.26 4.62 -7.57
CA LYS A 106 21.45 3.97 -8.10
C LYS A 106 22.49 5.03 -8.49
N LYS A 107 23.78 4.67 -8.38
CA LYS A 107 24.90 5.53 -8.78
C LYS A 107 24.71 6.03 -10.21
N GLY A 108 24.72 7.34 -10.41
CA GLY A 108 24.56 7.99 -11.72
C GLY A 108 23.14 7.99 -12.31
N GLN A 109 22.11 7.59 -11.55
CA GLN A 109 20.70 7.64 -11.96
C GLN A 109 19.91 8.71 -11.20
N VAL A 110 20.61 9.58 -10.48
CA VAL A 110 20.02 10.72 -9.76
C VAL A 110 19.55 11.77 -10.78
N PRO A 111 18.27 12.15 -10.78
CA PRO A 111 17.78 13.23 -11.63
C PRO A 111 18.35 14.59 -11.20
N GLN A 112 18.65 15.45 -12.17
CA GLN A 112 19.18 16.79 -11.90
C GLN A 112 18.12 17.65 -11.18
N GLY A 113 18.56 18.42 -10.19
CA GLY A 113 17.70 19.33 -9.41
C GLY A 113 16.86 18.68 -8.32
N VAL A 114 17.00 17.36 -8.11
CA VAL A 114 16.32 16.64 -7.01
C VAL A 114 17.07 16.78 -5.69
N LEU A 115 18.41 16.71 -5.73
CA LEU A 115 19.21 16.98 -4.54
C LEU A 115 19.46 18.48 -4.38
N PRO A 116 19.51 18.97 -3.13
CA PRO A 116 19.88 20.36 -2.85
C PRO A 116 21.30 20.62 -3.33
N SER A 117 21.57 21.85 -3.76
CA SER A 117 22.89 22.29 -4.24
C SER A 117 24.00 22.19 -3.20
N SER A 118 23.65 22.01 -1.92
CA SER A 118 24.57 21.77 -0.82
C SER A 118 24.96 20.30 -0.62
N ALA A 119 24.27 19.35 -1.26
CA ALA A 119 24.61 17.94 -1.20
C ALA A 119 25.87 17.67 -2.01
N ALA A 120 26.75 16.80 -1.50
CA ALA A 120 27.95 16.45 -2.22
C ALA A 120 27.57 15.72 -3.51
N SER A 121 28.39 15.84 -4.56
CA SER A 121 28.16 15.17 -5.86
C SER A 121 28.08 13.64 -5.80
N THR A 122 28.34 13.05 -4.63
CA THR A 122 28.30 11.60 -4.37
C THR A 122 27.04 11.17 -3.61
N ASP A 123 26.25 12.11 -3.10
CA ASP A 123 25.04 11.79 -2.35
C ASP A 123 23.96 11.30 -3.30
N THR A 124 23.51 10.06 -3.04
CA THR A 124 22.45 9.38 -3.79
C THR A 124 21.20 9.17 -2.95
N GLN A 125 21.16 9.78 -1.76
CA GLN A 125 20.08 9.64 -0.80
C GLN A 125 19.37 10.98 -0.66
N LEU A 126 18.04 10.98 -0.72
CA LEU A 126 17.21 12.15 -0.42
C LEU A 126 16.13 11.74 0.56
N ARG A 127 16.01 12.51 1.65
CA ARG A 127 14.83 12.48 2.51
C ARG A 127 13.91 13.61 2.11
N CYS A 128 12.69 13.30 1.69
CA CYS A 128 11.74 14.32 1.24
C CYS A 128 10.28 13.93 1.44
N CYS A 129 9.41 14.93 1.47
CA CYS A 129 7.97 14.74 1.40
C CYS A 129 7.52 14.66 -0.07
N VAL A 130 6.74 13.64 -0.43
CA VAL A 130 6.23 13.47 -1.81
C VAL A 130 5.24 14.58 -2.19
N GLU A 131 4.53 15.16 -1.23
CA GLU A 131 3.48 16.16 -1.47
C GLU A 131 3.97 17.62 -1.40
N CYS A 132 5.13 17.89 -0.79
CA CYS A 132 5.68 19.25 -0.71
C CYS A 132 6.94 19.45 -1.57
N HIS A 133 7.66 18.37 -1.89
CA HIS A 133 8.93 18.49 -2.61
C HIS A 133 8.72 18.58 -4.13
N GLU A 134 8.69 19.82 -4.66
CA GLU A 134 8.36 20.13 -6.05
C GLU A 134 9.16 19.31 -7.09
N ALA A 135 10.47 19.13 -6.88
CA ALA A 135 11.31 18.38 -7.81
C ALA A 135 10.96 16.88 -7.86
N VAL A 136 10.48 16.31 -6.76
CA VAL A 136 10.08 14.90 -6.68
C VAL A 136 8.68 14.73 -7.26
N GLN A 137 7.76 15.66 -6.97
CA GLN A 137 6.41 15.67 -7.54
C GLN A 137 6.39 15.64 -9.06
N LYS A 138 7.25 16.44 -9.72
CA LYS A 138 7.35 16.48 -11.18
C LYS A 138 7.81 15.15 -11.80
N LEU A 139 8.51 14.33 -11.02
CA LEU A 139 9.01 13.03 -11.44
C LEU A 139 8.08 11.88 -11.05
N CYS A 140 7.14 12.13 -10.14
CA CYS A 140 6.10 11.18 -9.75
C CYS A 140 5.03 11.10 -10.84
N GLU A 141 4.54 9.88 -11.11
CA GLU A 141 3.45 9.66 -12.06
C GLU A 141 2.22 9.15 -11.31
N VAL A 142 1.16 9.95 -11.28
CA VAL A 142 -0.11 9.57 -10.66
C VAL A 142 -0.96 8.79 -11.66
N LYS A 143 -1.45 7.62 -11.24
CA LYS A 143 -2.34 6.76 -12.04
C LYS A 143 -3.55 6.31 -11.22
N HIS A 144 -4.59 5.93 -11.94
CA HIS A 144 -5.77 5.28 -11.37
C HIS A 144 -5.83 3.83 -11.88
N GLY A 145 -5.77 2.88 -10.96
CA GLY A 145 -5.76 1.45 -11.24
C GLY A 145 -7.10 0.94 -11.78
N HIS A 146 -7.10 0.41 -12.99
CA HIS A 146 -8.29 -0.13 -13.66
C HIS A 146 -9.01 -1.28 -12.89
N ALA A 147 -8.35 -1.89 -11.89
CA ALA A 147 -8.83 -3.10 -11.21
C ALA A 147 -9.83 -2.84 -10.06
N TYR A 148 -9.91 -1.64 -9.49
CA TYR A 148 -10.85 -1.35 -8.39
C TYR A 148 -12.31 -1.27 -8.86
N ALA A 149 -12.53 -0.89 -10.12
CA ALA A 149 -13.84 -0.98 -10.78
C ALA A 149 -14.40 -2.42 -10.81
N MET A 150 -13.52 -3.44 -10.84
CA MET A 150 -13.92 -4.85 -10.84
C MET A 150 -14.25 -5.40 -9.44
N LYS A 151 -13.77 -4.77 -8.35
CA LYS A 151 -14.03 -5.24 -6.97
C LYS A 151 -15.35 -4.74 -6.38
N ARG A 152 -15.83 -3.55 -6.79
CA ARG A 152 -17.16 -3.03 -6.39
C ARG A 152 -18.29 -3.47 -7.33
N SER A 153 -17.97 -3.91 -8.55
CA SER A 153 -18.94 -4.58 -9.40
C SER A 153 -19.11 -6.03 -8.95
N GLY A 154 -19.84 -6.21 -7.85
CA GLY A 154 -20.63 -7.43 -7.61
C GLY A 154 -21.69 -7.69 -8.68
N LEU A 155 -21.55 -7.12 -9.88
CA LEU A 155 -22.32 -7.46 -11.04
C LEU A 155 -21.64 -8.66 -11.68
N SER A 156 -22.07 -9.83 -11.20
CA SER A 156 -22.11 -11.09 -11.93
C SER A 156 -22.25 -10.80 -13.44
N ARG A 157 -21.13 -10.74 -14.16
CA ARG A 157 -21.16 -10.71 -15.62
C ARG A 157 -21.41 -12.15 -16.01
N GLY A 158 -22.71 -12.45 -16.08
CA GLY A 158 -23.31 -13.72 -16.43
C GLY A 158 -22.48 -14.50 -17.43
N GLY A 159 -22.36 -15.79 -17.12
CA GLY A 159 -21.46 -16.74 -17.74
C GLY A 159 -21.34 -16.60 -19.25
N ARG A 160 -20.10 -16.45 -19.70
CA ARG A 160 -19.71 -17.01 -20.99
C ARG A 160 -19.48 -18.49 -20.78
N GLY A 161 -20.58 -19.24 -20.76
CA GLY A 161 -20.58 -20.67 -20.98
C GLY A 161 -19.90 -20.94 -22.32
N ARG A 162 -18.58 -21.16 -22.25
CA ARG A 162 -17.79 -21.69 -23.36
C ARG A 162 -18.32 -23.10 -23.59
N GLY A 163 -18.98 -23.27 -24.72
CA GLY A 163 -19.77 -24.44 -25.03
C GLY A 163 -18.99 -25.75 -25.02
N ARG A 164 -19.76 -26.84 -25.09
CA ARG A 164 -19.40 -28.09 -25.76
C ARG A 164 -20.70 -28.84 -26.00
N GLY A 165 -21.22 -28.68 -27.23
CA GLY A 165 -22.11 -29.68 -27.77
C GLY A 165 -21.38 -31.02 -27.76
N ARG A 166 -21.97 -32.01 -27.08
CA ARG A 166 -21.75 -33.43 -27.33
C ARG A 166 -23.07 -34.14 -27.02
N GLY A 167 -23.83 -34.39 -28.08
CA GLY A 167 -24.86 -35.42 -28.02
C GLY A 167 -24.26 -36.73 -27.56
N ARG A 168 -25.03 -37.49 -26.80
CA ARG A 168 -24.96 -38.95 -26.65
C ARG A 168 -26.24 -39.39 -25.94
N GLY A 169 -27.17 -39.95 -26.71
CA GLY A 169 -28.24 -40.75 -26.15
C GLY A 169 -27.70 -42.04 -25.52
N ARG A 170 -28.49 -42.61 -24.61
CA ARG A 170 -28.84 -44.05 -24.47
C ARG A 170 -29.32 -44.34 -23.04
N GLY A 171 -30.39 -45.14 -22.96
CA GLY A 171 -30.86 -45.83 -21.74
C GLY A 171 -32.24 -45.35 -21.29
N GLU A 172 -33.33 -45.68 -21.98
CA GLU A 172 -34.15 -46.88 -21.72
C GLU A 172 -34.43 -47.17 -20.24
N ALA A 173 -35.67 -46.90 -19.82
CA ALA A 173 -36.40 -47.69 -18.82
C ALA A 173 -37.83 -47.92 -19.32
N ARG A 174 -37.95 -48.87 -20.26
CA ARG A 174 -39.10 -49.75 -20.54
C ARG A 174 -39.57 -50.34 -19.18
N LYS A 175 -40.84 -50.42 -18.74
CA LYS A 175 -42.04 -50.99 -19.39
C LYS A 175 -43.28 -50.94 -18.45
N GLU A 176 -44.49 -50.85 -19.06
CA GLU A 176 -45.78 -51.60 -18.82
C GLU A 176 -46.21 -51.98 -17.39
N ALA A 177 -47.47 -52.00 -16.93
CA ALA A 177 -48.85 -51.93 -17.44
C ALA A 177 -49.77 -51.69 -16.18
N ARG A 178 -51.03 -51.26 -16.22
CA ARG A 178 -52.24 -52.02 -16.63
C ARG A 178 -53.50 -51.20 -16.31
N LYS A 179 -54.50 -51.31 -17.19
CA LYS A 179 -55.96 -51.04 -17.04
C LYS A 179 -56.51 -51.08 -15.61
N GLU A 180 -57.44 -50.16 -15.32
CA GLU A 180 -58.90 -50.38 -15.40
C GLU A 180 -59.63 -49.05 -15.63
#